data_AF-A0A1Y5MN13-F1
#
_entry.id   AF-A0A1Y5MN13-F1
#
_cell.length_a   1.000
_cell.length_b   1.000
_cell.length_c   1.000
_cell.angle_alpha   90.00
_cell.angle_beta   90.00
_cell.angle_gamma   90.00
#
_symmetry.space_group_name_H-M   'P 1'
#
loop_
_entity.id
_entity.type
_entity.pdbx_description
1 polymer ?
#
loop_
_entity_poly.entity_id
_entity_poly.type
_entity_poly.pdbx_seq_one_letter_code
_entity_poly.pdbx_strand_id
1 'polypeptide(L)'
;MKKIIFTALAILVIATSLIAINKRMNKGNLMDNNNTYIVIAPNGDEIEVDKKTNLIASKNIANDEAYLKEKSQMLLDSRSILDSSPYKDYKPLYYNPKPNSLGQTDYLSFKPWLDISYKSSSNKIAPWTKTEKAYYESLKDKRDRYIYLVKRSNLKCTMIDIPEDAIGRVDSKGKLTKPEYAEIYDEVDRNKNTLKSELFIGEWGICAGVLGDSESLGNGNEGGFKAREFQAVFLAAQLGEVEALHVLADCFKYYTYTVGVNKNLDTYEKILKLYKNPPLDEYGMMPYLDEIVGSYFVMDFNR
;
A
#
# COMPACT_ATOMS: atom_id res chain seq x y z
N MET A 1 -20.06 27.38 55.31
CA MET A 1 -20.90 27.52 54.10
C MET A 1 -20.44 26.65 52.92
N LYS A 2 -19.16 26.68 52.50
CA LYS A 2 -18.68 25.88 51.35
C LYS A 2 -18.88 24.36 51.48
N LYS A 3 -18.61 23.74 52.64
CA LYS A 3 -18.79 22.27 52.82
C LYS A 3 -20.23 21.81 52.66
N ILE A 4 -21.21 22.57 53.17
CA ILE A 4 -22.65 22.23 53.10
C ILE A 4 -23.16 22.29 51.66
N ILE A 5 -22.67 23.26 50.86
CA ILE A 5 -23.03 23.39 49.44
C ILE A 5 -22.51 22.20 48.63
N PHE A 6 -21.29 21.71 48.92
CA PHE A 6 -20.74 20.53 48.25
C PHE A 6 -21.49 19.24 48.59
N THR A 7 -21.91 19.05 49.85
CA THR A 7 -22.71 17.88 50.23
C THR A 7 -24.10 17.93 49.59
N ALA A 8 -24.73 19.10 49.52
CA ALA A 8 -26.03 19.29 48.88
C ALA A 8 -25.96 19.02 47.36
N LEU A 9 -24.91 19.48 46.67
CA LEU A 9 -24.70 19.18 45.25
C LEU A 9 -24.48 17.69 45.00
N ALA A 10 -23.70 17.01 45.85
CA ALA A 10 -23.44 15.58 45.72
C ALA A 10 -24.73 14.75 45.87
N ILE A 11 -25.60 15.10 46.82
CA ILE A 11 -26.88 14.42 47.02
C ILE A 11 -27.83 14.66 45.83
N LEU A 12 -27.81 15.86 45.24
CA LEU A 12 -28.62 16.19 44.06
C LEU A 12 -28.17 15.41 42.81
N VAL A 13 -26.86 15.22 42.62
CA VAL A 13 -26.30 14.40 41.54
C VAL A 13 -26.65 12.91 41.71
N ILE A 14 -26.67 12.41 42.95
CA ILE A 14 -27.07 11.03 43.24
C ILE A 14 -28.57 10.83 43.03
N ALA A 15 -29.41 11.79 43.44
CA ALA A 15 -30.86 11.72 43.21
C ALA A 15 -31.22 11.77 41.73
N THR A 16 -30.58 12.64 40.94
CA THR A 16 -30.81 12.75 39.49
C THR A 16 -30.32 11.52 38.73
N SER A 17 -29.20 10.92 39.14
CA SER A 17 -28.72 9.66 38.55
C SER A 17 -29.60 8.46 38.92
N LEU A 18 -30.12 8.38 40.17
CA LEU A 18 -31.13 7.37 40.52
C LEU A 18 -32.44 7.53 39.73
N ILE A 19 -32.92 8.76 39.51
CA ILE A 19 -34.10 9.01 38.67
C ILE A 19 -33.83 8.62 37.22
N ALA A 20 -32.65 8.89 36.67
CA ALA A 20 -32.27 8.47 35.32
C ALA A 20 -32.15 6.95 35.17
N ILE A 21 -31.61 6.26 36.19
CA ILE A 21 -31.52 4.80 36.22
C ILE A 21 -32.90 4.18 36.40
N ASN A 22 -33.76 4.72 37.25
CA ASN A 22 -35.12 4.21 37.45
C ASN A 22 -36.02 4.50 36.24
N LYS A 23 -35.80 5.59 35.50
CA LYS A 23 -36.44 5.86 34.20
C LYS A 23 -35.90 4.95 33.08
N ARG A 24 -34.67 4.45 33.21
CA ARG A 24 -34.11 3.38 32.35
C ARG A 24 -34.63 1.99 32.71
N MET A 25 -34.87 1.70 34.00
CA MET A 25 -35.37 0.41 34.48
C MET A 25 -36.89 0.26 34.42
N ASN A 26 -37.67 1.36 34.51
CA ASN A 26 -39.13 1.35 34.29
C ASN A 26 -39.53 1.37 32.81
N LYS A 27 -38.63 0.99 31.90
CA LYS A 27 -39.00 0.48 30.57
C LYS A 27 -39.23 -1.04 30.56
N GLY A 28 -39.23 -1.69 31.72
CA GLY A 28 -39.76 -3.05 31.91
C GLY A 28 -41.24 -3.03 32.28
N ASN A 29 -42.11 -2.68 31.32
CA ASN A 29 -43.54 -3.06 31.25
C ASN A 29 -44.22 -2.42 30.03
N LEU A 30 -43.65 -2.61 28.84
CA LEU A 30 -44.46 -2.70 27.62
C LEU A 30 -44.54 -4.18 27.27
N MET A 31 -45.75 -4.67 27.03
CA MET A 31 -45.99 -6.02 26.53
C MET A 31 -44.99 -6.39 25.43
N ASP A 32 -44.24 -7.46 25.63
CA ASP A 32 -43.27 -7.98 24.68
C ASP A 32 -44.03 -8.64 23.52
N ASN A 33 -44.47 -7.81 22.57
CA ASN A 33 -45.27 -8.20 21.41
C ASN A 33 -44.50 -8.05 20.10
N ASN A 34 -43.16 -8.07 20.15
CA ASN A 34 -42.34 -7.93 18.95
C ASN A 34 -42.27 -9.28 18.21
N ASN A 35 -43.26 -9.52 17.35
CA ASN A 35 -43.26 -10.56 16.32
C ASN A 35 -42.19 -10.32 15.24
N THR A 36 -41.24 -9.40 15.43
CA THR A 36 -40.17 -9.08 14.46
C THR A 36 -38.77 -9.20 15.08
N TYR A 37 -37.74 -9.39 14.25
CA TYR A 37 -36.32 -9.27 14.57
C TYR A 37 -35.62 -8.30 13.61
N ILE A 38 -34.41 -7.83 13.94
CA ILE A 38 -33.70 -6.80 13.16
C ILE A 38 -32.49 -7.42 12.44
N VAL A 39 -32.34 -7.09 11.16
CA VAL A 39 -31.14 -7.36 10.35
C VAL A 39 -30.46 -6.03 10.02
N ILE A 40 -29.15 -5.92 10.28
CA ILE A 40 -28.36 -4.71 9.98
C ILE A 40 -27.70 -4.88 8.62
N ALA A 41 -27.98 -3.99 7.68
CA ALA A 41 -27.39 -3.98 6.34
C ALA A 41 -25.96 -3.39 6.33
N PRO A 42 -25.15 -3.63 5.27
CA PRO A 42 -23.77 -3.14 5.19
C PRO A 42 -23.61 -1.61 5.28
N ASN A 43 -24.65 -0.85 4.92
CA ASN A 43 -24.70 0.61 5.05
C ASN A 43 -25.15 1.10 6.45
N GLY A 44 -25.43 0.19 7.37
CA GLY A 44 -25.86 0.48 8.75
C GLY A 44 -27.38 0.53 8.96
N ASP A 45 -28.19 0.32 7.91
CA ASP A 45 -29.65 0.37 8.04
C ASP A 45 -30.20 -0.84 8.82
N GLU A 46 -31.16 -0.57 9.71
CA GLU A 46 -31.89 -1.59 10.46
C GLU A 46 -33.16 -2.00 9.72
N ILE A 47 -33.26 -3.29 9.36
CA ILE A 47 -34.39 -3.87 8.65
C ILE A 47 -35.18 -4.75 9.61
N GLU A 48 -36.44 -4.39 9.88
CA GLU A 48 -37.37 -5.20 10.66
C GLU A 48 -37.88 -6.39 9.80
N VAL A 49 -37.86 -7.60 10.35
CA VAL A 49 -38.32 -8.84 9.69
C VAL A 49 -39.30 -9.58 10.60
N ASP A 50 -40.45 -9.99 10.09
CA ASP A 50 -41.45 -10.76 10.82
C ASP A 50 -40.95 -12.19 11.11
N LYS A 51 -41.00 -12.61 12.36
CA LYS A 51 -40.51 -13.90 12.88
C LYS A 51 -41.28 -15.11 12.36
N LYS A 52 -42.55 -14.94 11.95
CA LYS A 52 -43.39 -16.07 11.49
C LYS A 52 -43.24 -16.29 10.00
N THR A 53 -43.17 -15.21 9.24
CA THR A 53 -43.17 -15.24 7.78
C THR A 53 -41.78 -15.06 7.18
N ASN A 54 -40.80 -14.61 7.97
CA ASN A 54 -39.48 -14.19 7.52
C ASN A 54 -39.51 -13.08 6.46
N LEU A 55 -40.63 -12.34 6.36
CA LEU A 55 -40.80 -11.23 5.43
C LEU A 55 -40.35 -9.90 6.07
N ILE A 56 -39.77 -9.02 5.25
CA ILE A 56 -39.40 -7.66 5.68
C ILE A 56 -40.68 -6.94 6.06
N ALA A 57 -40.75 -6.47 7.30
CA ALA A 57 -41.85 -5.70 7.83
C ALA A 57 -41.74 -4.25 7.35
N SER A 58 -41.99 -4.03 6.05
CA SER A 58 -41.91 -2.68 5.48
C SER A 58 -43.09 -1.82 5.93
N LYS A 59 -42.81 -0.64 6.50
CA LYS A 59 -43.84 0.36 6.82
C LYS A 59 -44.24 1.22 5.59
N ASN A 60 -43.48 1.19 4.49
CA ASN A 60 -43.58 2.18 3.39
C ASN A 60 -43.46 1.62 1.96
N ILE A 61 -43.42 0.30 1.76
CA ILE A 61 -43.40 -0.31 0.40
C ILE A 61 -44.83 -0.72 0.07
N ALA A 62 -45.34 -0.34 -1.10
CA ALA A 62 -46.64 -0.80 -1.59
C ALA A 62 -46.69 -2.33 -1.50
N ASN A 63 -47.77 -2.87 -0.92
CA ASN A 63 -48.01 -4.28 -0.55
C ASN A 63 -47.91 -5.30 -1.72
N ASP A 64 -46.79 -5.37 -2.41
CA ASP A 64 -46.47 -6.46 -3.33
C ASP A 64 -45.78 -7.57 -2.54
N GLU A 65 -46.58 -8.54 -2.12
CA GLU A 65 -46.15 -9.70 -1.33
C GLU A 65 -45.09 -10.52 -2.06
N ALA A 66 -45.15 -10.60 -3.40
CA ALA A 66 -44.17 -11.35 -4.20
C ALA A 66 -42.80 -10.67 -4.16
N TYR A 67 -42.78 -9.33 -4.32
CA TYR A 67 -41.56 -8.53 -4.23
C TYR A 67 -40.94 -8.55 -2.83
N LEU A 68 -41.76 -8.45 -1.78
CA LEU A 68 -41.29 -8.55 -0.39
C LEU A 68 -40.70 -9.94 -0.11
N LYS A 69 -41.33 -11.00 -0.61
CA LYS A 69 -40.83 -12.38 -0.45
C LYS A 69 -39.48 -12.58 -1.11
N GLU A 70 -39.30 -12.11 -2.35
CA GLU A 70 -38.04 -12.22 -3.06
C GLU A 70 -36.91 -11.48 -2.33
N LYS A 71 -37.15 -10.22 -1.93
CA LYS A 71 -36.15 -9.43 -1.20
C LYS A 71 -35.79 -9.99 0.16
N SER A 72 -36.78 -10.47 0.90
CA SER A 72 -36.56 -11.15 2.17
C SER A 72 -35.72 -12.40 2.01
N GLN A 73 -36.01 -13.22 1.00
CA GLN A 73 -35.23 -14.42 0.72
C GLN A 73 -33.78 -14.07 0.37
N MET A 74 -33.56 -13.09 -0.52
CA MET A 74 -32.21 -12.63 -0.89
C MET A 74 -31.41 -12.13 0.33
N LEU A 75 -32.05 -11.37 1.22
CA LEU A 75 -31.42 -10.85 2.43
C LEU A 75 -31.01 -11.98 3.39
N LEU A 76 -31.89 -12.97 3.58
CA LEU A 76 -31.65 -14.09 4.48
C LEU A 76 -30.63 -15.07 3.92
N ASP A 77 -30.64 -15.32 2.61
CA ASP A 77 -29.63 -16.14 1.94
C ASP A 77 -28.25 -15.48 2.00
N SER A 78 -28.18 -14.16 1.75
CA SER A 78 -26.94 -13.39 1.91
C SER A 78 -26.43 -13.46 3.33
N ARG A 79 -27.32 -13.36 4.32
CA ARG A 79 -26.95 -13.48 5.73
C ARG A 79 -26.46 -14.89 6.07
N SER A 80 -27.13 -15.92 5.57
CA SER A 80 -26.73 -17.32 5.74
C SER A 80 -25.34 -17.58 5.16
N ILE A 81 -25.03 -17.04 3.97
CA ILE A 81 -23.70 -17.11 3.37
C ILE A 81 -22.65 -16.45 4.27
N LEU A 82 -22.92 -15.25 4.78
CA LEU A 82 -22.02 -14.55 5.71
C LEU A 82 -21.83 -15.33 7.02
N ASP A 83 -22.90 -15.88 7.59
CA ASP A 83 -22.87 -16.68 8.82
C ASP A 83 -22.21 -18.06 8.63
N SER A 84 -22.16 -18.56 7.39
CA SER A 84 -21.45 -19.79 7.01
C SER A 84 -19.98 -19.56 6.68
N SER A 85 -19.55 -18.30 6.55
CA SER A 85 -18.17 -17.97 6.19
C SER A 85 -17.19 -18.52 7.24
N PRO A 86 -16.08 -19.16 6.82
CA PRO A 86 -15.01 -19.54 7.74
C PRO A 86 -14.37 -18.32 8.43
N TYR A 87 -14.64 -17.12 7.91
CA TYR A 87 -14.16 -15.85 8.44
C TYR A 87 -15.24 -15.02 9.15
N LYS A 88 -16.42 -15.60 9.45
CA LYS A 88 -17.51 -14.86 10.12
C LYS A 88 -17.09 -14.21 11.45
N ASP A 89 -16.16 -14.87 12.15
CA ASP A 89 -15.59 -14.43 13.43
C ASP A 89 -14.23 -13.75 13.26
N TYR A 90 -13.78 -13.53 12.01
CA TYR A 90 -12.51 -12.88 11.74
C TYR A 90 -12.54 -11.45 12.26
N LYS A 91 -11.68 -11.19 13.25
CA LYS A 91 -11.38 -9.84 13.70
C LYS A 91 -10.07 -9.42 13.05
N PRO A 92 -10.05 -8.37 12.22
CA PRO A 92 -8.80 -7.86 11.69
C PRO A 92 -7.84 -7.54 12.84
N LEU A 93 -6.63 -8.11 12.76
CA LEU A 93 -5.53 -7.77 13.64
C LEU A 93 -4.99 -6.41 13.18
N TYR A 94 -5.44 -5.35 13.85
CA TYR A 94 -4.86 -4.03 13.67
C TYR A 94 -3.55 -3.95 14.46
N TYR A 95 -2.53 -3.39 13.83
CA TYR A 95 -1.24 -3.10 14.47
C TYR A 95 -1.47 -2.41 15.82
N ASN A 96 -1.13 -3.11 16.90
CA ASN A 96 -1.25 -2.61 18.24
C ASN A 96 0.14 -2.33 18.83
N PRO A 97 0.57 -1.06 18.85
CA PRO A 97 1.85 -0.70 19.44
C PRO A 97 1.84 -0.79 20.98
N LYS A 98 0.67 -0.96 21.61
CA LYS A 98 0.54 -0.99 23.06
C LYS A 98 0.90 -2.38 23.63
N PRO A 99 1.68 -2.45 24.72
CA PRO A 99 2.00 -3.72 25.35
C PRO A 99 0.76 -4.42 25.90
N ASN A 100 0.67 -5.72 25.67
CA ASN A 100 -0.24 -6.60 26.38
C ASN A 100 0.23 -6.78 27.85
N SER A 101 -0.54 -7.51 28.65
CA SER A 101 -0.24 -7.79 30.06
C SER A 101 1.08 -8.55 30.30
N LEU A 102 1.67 -9.12 29.25
CA LEU A 102 2.97 -9.81 29.27
C LEU A 102 4.10 -8.92 28.70
N GLY A 103 3.82 -7.66 28.40
CA GLY A 103 4.78 -6.71 27.82
C GLY A 103 5.05 -6.90 26.33
N GLN A 104 4.34 -7.81 25.65
CA GLN A 104 4.49 -8.06 24.22
C GLN A 104 3.66 -7.06 23.42
N THR A 105 4.19 -6.57 22.31
CA THR A 105 3.52 -5.59 21.44
C THR A 105 3.73 -6.01 19.98
N ASP A 106 2.82 -5.64 19.07
CA ASP A 106 3.09 -5.83 17.63
C ASP A 106 4.30 -5.01 17.21
N TYR A 107 4.50 -3.86 17.87
CA TYR A 107 5.72 -3.06 17.72
C TYR A 107 6.98 -3.90 17.95
N LEU A 108 7.06 -4.84 18.89
CA LEU A 108 8.26 -5.66 19.11
C LEU A 108 8.55 -6.62 17.95
N SER A 109 7.53 -7.15 17.28
CA SER A 109 7.71 -7.94 16.04
C SER A 109 8.14 -7.07 14.85
N PHE A 110 7.71 -5.80 14.80
CA PHE A 110 8.14 -4.84 13.78
C PHE A 110 9.46 -4.12 14.15
N LYS A 111 9.86 -4.15 15.43
CA LYS A 111 11.01 -3.43 15.97
C LYS A 111 12.32 -3.84 15.30
N PRO A 112 12.59 -5.12 14.97
CA PRO A 112 13.78 -5.49 14.22
C PRO A 112 13.86 -4.80 12.85
N TRP A 113 12.74 -4.71 12.12
CA TRP A 113 12.65 -4.03 10.83
C TRP A 113 12.81 -2.51 10.97
N LEU A 114 12.17 -1.95 11.99
CA LEU A 114 12.25 -0.53 12.32
C LEU A 114 13.65 -0.12 12.83
N ASP A 115 14.29 -0.93 13.65
CA ASP A 115 15.66 -0.73 14.14
C ASP A 115 16.68 -0.84 13.00
N ILE A 116 16.39 -1.63 11.95
CA ILE A 116 17.19 -1.63 10.71
C ILE A 116 17.11 -0.26 10.04
N SER A 117 15.93 0.37 10.01
CA SER A 117 15.77 1.75 9.47
C SER A 117 16.40 2.84 10.36
N TYR A 118 16.58 2.61 11.66
CA TYR A 118 17.10 3.58 12.63
C TYR A 118 18.56 3.41 13.06
N LYS A 119 19.28 2.38 12.58
CA LYS A 119 20.74 2.36 12.73
C LYS A 119 21.29 3.69 12.17
N SER A 120 22.40 4.21 12.72
CA SER A 120 23.09 5.44 12.27
C SER A 120 23.69 5.33 10.85
N SER A 121 23.04 4.50 10.04
CA SER A 121 22.88 4.52 8.61
C SER A 121 21.56 3.78 8.26
N SER A 122 20.49 4.51 7.95
CA SER A 122 19.82 4.30 6.65
C SER A 122 20.52 5.13 5.56
N ASN A 123 21.84 5.22 5.71
CA ASN A 123 22.86 5.46 4.71
C ASN A 123 23.57 4.13 4.47
N LYS A 124 22.84 2.99 4.44
CA LYS A 124 23.39 1.64 4.21
C LYS A 124 23.00 1.03 2.88
N ILE A 125 22.15 1.72 2.10
CA ILE A 125 22.56 2.06 0.74
C ILE A 125 23.44 3.30 0.93
N ALA A 126 24.66 3.06 1.38
CA ALA A 126 25.64 4.11 1.68
C ALA A 126 26.06 4.80 0.40
N PRO A 127 26.55 6.06 0.46
CA PRO A 127 27.38 6.59 -0.63
C PRO A 127 28.37 5.50 -1.01
N TRP A 128 28.49 5.27 -2.31
CA TRP A 128 29.20 4.14 -2.87
C TRP A 128 30.60 4.04 -2.23
N THR A 129 30.91 2.91 -1.60
CA THR A 129 32.22 2.75 -0.97
C THR A 129 33.32 2.74 -2.03
N LYS A 130 34.55 3.11 -1.68
CA LYS A 130 35.68 3.06 -2.64
C LYS A 130 35.83 1.67 -3.28
N THR A 131 35.68 0.61 -2.50
CA THR A 131 35.73 -0.77 -2.97
C THR A 131 34.57 -1.10 -3.91
N GLU A 132 33.38 -0.61 -3.59
CA GLU A 132 32.18 -0.83 -4.40
C GLU A 132 32.24 -0.11 -5.75
N LYS A 133 32.71 1.15 -5.77
CA LYS A 133 32.99 1.88 -7.02
C LYS A 133 34.03 1.14 -7.86
N ALA A 134 35.15 0.75 -7.25
CA ALA A 134 36.19 0.01 -7.95
C ALA A 134 35.68 -1.31 -8.55
N TYR A 135 34.82 -2.03 -7.82
CA TYR A 135 34.16 -3.23 -8.32
C TYR A 135 33.24 -2.92 -9.51
N TYR A 136 32.34 -1.94 -9.40
CA TYR A 136 31.45 -1.57 -10.50
C TYR A 136 32.21 -1.08 -11.73
N GLU A 137 33.24 -0.25 -11.55
CA GLU A 137 34.11 0.25 -12.62
C GLU A 137 34.96 -0.84 -13.28
N SER A 138 35.23 -1.93 -12.55
CA SER A 138 35.90 -3.12 -13.10
C SER A 138 35.03 -3.90 -14.08
N LEU A 139 33.69 -3.79 -13.98
CA LEU A 139 32.75 -4.45 -14.90
C LEU A 139 32.89 -3.82 -16.30
N LYS A 140 33.26 -4.64 -17.28
CA LYS A 140 33.45 -4.22 -18.68
C LYS A 140 32.28 -4.54 -19.60
N ASP A 141 31.34 -5.34 -19.10
CA ASP A 141 30.13 -5.68 -19.82
C ASP A 141 28.97 -4.81 -19.34
N LYS A 142 28.18 -4.27 -20.29
CA LYS A 142 27.04 -3.40 -20.00
C LYS A 142 25.96 -4.14 -19.20
N ARG A 143 25.73 -5.43 -19.48
CA ARG A 143 24.74 -6.23 -18.78
C ARG A 143 25.20 -6.53 -17.35
N ASP A 144 26.47 -6.78 -17.11
CA ASP A 144 26.96 -6.97 -15.73
C ASP A 144 26.73 -5.71 -14.87
N ARG A 145 26.95 -4.53 -15.44
CA ARG A 145 26.61 -3.24 -14.81
C ARG A 145 25.11 -3.09 -14.57
N TYR A 146 24.30 -3.48 -15.55
CA TYR A 146 22.84 -3.50 -15.44
C TYR A 146 22.38 -4.35 -14.27
N ILE A 147 22.85 -5.61 -14.20
CA ILE A 147 22.53 -6.56 -13.12
C ILE A 147 22.91 -5.97 -11.77
N TYR A 148 24.08 -5.35 -11.71
CA TYR A 148 24.56 -4.74 -10.49
C TYR A 148 23.62 -3.62 -10.00
N LEU A 149 23.23 -2.68 -10.87
CA LEU A 149 22.32 -1.59 -10.52
C LEU A 149 20.92 -2.09 -10.14
N VAL A 150 20.39 -3.08 -10.87
CA VAL A 150 19.13 -3.75 -10.53
C VAL A 150 19.20 -4.36 -9.13
N LYS A 151 20.26 -5.14 -8.83
CA LYS A 151 20.44 -5.74 -7.49
C LYS A 151 20.62 -4.67 -6.41
N ARG A 152 21.40 -3.62 -6.67
CA ARG A 152 21.67 -2.53 -5.74
C ARG A 152 20.42 -1.70 -5.41
N SER A 153 19.51 -1.54 -6.37
CA SER A 153 18.23 -0.84 -6.17
C SER A 153 17.32 -1.54 -5.17
N ASN A 154 17.53 -2.84 -4.93
CA ASN A 154 16.67 -3.71 -4.14
C ASN A 154 15.22 -3.81 -4.67
N LEU A 155 14.96 -3.39 -5.91
CA LEU A 155 13.70 -3.67 -6.59
C LEU A 155 13.64 -5.16 -6.94
N LYS A 156 12.50 -5.77 -6.62
CA LYS A 156 12.19 -7.16 -6.93
C LYS A 156 10.86 -7.21 -7.67
N CYS A 157 10.80 -7.99 -8.75
CA CYS A 157 9.55 -8.37 -9.39
C CYS A 157 8.70 -9.14 -8.37
N THR A 158 7.43 -8.75 -8.22
CA THR A 158 6.49 -9.38 -7.29
C THR A 158 5.53 -10.34 -7.99
N MET A 159 5.43 -10.24 -9.31
CA MET A 159 4.49 -11.02 -10.12
C MET A 159 5.02 -12.41 -10.45
N ILE A 160 6.32 -12.52 -10.73
CA ILE A 160 7.00 -13.77 -11.08
C ILE A 160 8.40 -13.81 -10.46
N ASP A 161 8.93 -15.01 -10.24
CA ASP A 161 10.33 -15.16 -9.86
C ASP A 161 11.22 -15.02 -11.11
N ILE A 162 12.24 -14.17 -11.02
CA ILE A 162 13.18 -13.91 -12.11
C ILE A 162 14.55 -14.45 -11.68
N PRO A 163 15.06 -15.51 -12.33
CA PRO A 163 16.40 -16.01 -12.07
C PRO A 163 17.45 -14.91 -12.30
N GLU A 164 18.51 -14.89 -11.49
CA GLU A 164 19.56 -13.86 -11.62
C GLU A 164 20.19 -13.85 -13.02
N ASP A 165 20.29 -15.02 -13.66
CA ASP A 165 20.84 -15.13 -15.01
C ASP A 165 19.87 -14.66 -16.11
N ALA A 166 18.60 -14.46 -15.81
CA ALA A 166 17.61 -13.88 -16.74
C ALA A 166 17.65 -12.35 -16.75
N ILE A 167 18.21 -11.71 -15.72
CA ILE A 167 18.28 -10.24 -15.62
C ILE A 167 19.02 -9.65 -16.83
N GLY A 168 18.42 -8.66 -17.47
CA GLY A 168 19.00 -7.93 -18.60
C GLY A 168 19.45 -8.81 -19.78
N ARG A 169 18.83 -9.97 -20.02
CA ARG A 169 19.18 -10.89 -21.13
C ARG A 169 18.66 -10.41 -22.49
N VAL A 170 18.70 -9.11 -22.77
CA VAL A 170 18.31 -8.54 -24.06
C VAL A 170 19.48 -7.95 -24.82
N ASP A 171 19.40 -7.93 -26.15
CA ASP A 171 20.34 -7.19 -26.99
C ASP A 171 20.01 -5.69 -27.02
N SER A 172 20.77 -4.91 -27.78
CA SER A 172 20.56 -3.47 -27.91
C SER A 172 19.23 -3.08 -28.57
N LYS A 173 18.49 -4.04 -29.14
CA LYS A 173 17.15 -3.87 -29.71
C LYS A 173 16.05 -4.40 -28.78
N GLY A 174 16.40 -4.82 -27.56
CA GLY A 174 15.45 -5.39 -26.61
C GLY A 174 15.11 -6.87 -26.89
N LYS A 175 15.81 -7.55 -27.80
CA LYS A 175 15.51 -8.95 -28.13
C LYS A 175 16.21 -9.90 -27.17
N LEU A 176 15.49 -10.90 -26.67
CA LEU A 176 16.03 -11.95 -25.82
C LEU A 176 17.25 -12.65 -26.45
N THR A 177 18.32 -12.73 -25.68
CA THR A 177 19.61 -13.34 -26.06
C THR A 177 19.75 -14.79 -25.59
N LYS A 178 18.91 -15.24 -24.64
CA LYS A 178 18.94 -16.60 -24.09
C LYS A 178 17.56 -17.26 -24.18
N PRO A 179 17.33 -18.14 -25.18
CA PRO A 179 16.00 -18.69 -25.47
C PRO A 179 15.34 -19.47 -24.33
N GLU A 180 16.12 -20.03 -23.40
CA GLU A 180 15.59 -20.76 -22.25
C GLU A 180 14.75 -19.88 -21.29
N TYR A 181 14.88 -18.55 -21.37
CA TYR A 181 14.05 -17.60 -20.61
C TYR A 181 12.85 -17.07 -21.39
N ALA A 182 12.57 -17.60 -22.59
CA ALA A 182 11.49 -17.10 -23.45
C ALA A 182 10.13 -17.05 -22.73
N GLU A 183 9.79 -18.08 -21.97
CA GLU A 183 8.52 -18.14 -21.24
C GLU A 183 8.35 -16.98 -20.24
N ILE A 184 9.41 -16.64 -19.49
CA ILE A 184 9.40 -15.53 -18.51
C ILE A 184 9.25 -14.20 -19.24
N TYR A 185 10.01 -13.99 -20.32
CA TYR A 185 9.94 -12.76 -21.11
C TYR A 185 8.57 -12.59 -21.77
N ASP A 186 8.04 -13.65 -22.38
CA ASP A 186 6.74 -13.62 -23.04
C ASP A 186 5.61 -13.38 -22.02
N GLU A 187 5.69 -13.95 -20.81
CA GLU A 187 4.70 -13.70 -19.76
C GLU A 187 4.72 -12.24 -19.30
N VAL A 188 5.91 -11.67 -19.09
CA VAL A 188 6.04 -10.25 -18.73
C VAL A 188 5.54 -9.35 -19.85
N ASP A 189 5.92 -9.60 -21.09
CA ASP A 189 5.54 -8.76 -22.24
C ASP A 189 4.03 -8.76 -22.49
N ARG A 190 3.36 -9.91 -22.30
CA ARG A 190 1.90 -10.01 -22.38
C ARG A 190 1.17 -9.21 -21.30
N ASN A 191 1.78 -9.02 -20.14
CA ASN A 191 1.11 -8.44 -18.97
C ASN A 191 1.53 -7.00 -18.67
N LYS A 192 2.70 -6.53 -19.14
CA LYS A 192 3.20 -5.17 -18.86
C LYS A 192 2.31 -4.05 -19.40
N ASN A 193 1.43 -4.34 -20.36
CA ASN A 193 0.45 -3.40 -20.91
C ASN A 193 -1.00 -3.80 -20.56
N THR A 194 -1.22 -4.43 -19.41
CA THR A 194 -2.53 -4.91 -19.00
C THR A 194 -3.50 -3.77 -18.64
N LEU A 195 -4.79 -3.92 -18.93
CA LEU A 195 -5.82 -2.94 -18.54
C LEU A 195 -6.44 -3.21 -17.17
N LYS A 196 -5.81 -4.05 -16.34
CA LYS A 196 -6.36 -4.49 -15.04
C LYS A 196 -6.36 -3.37 -14.00
N SER A 197 -5.21 -2.75 -13.74
CA SER A 197 -5.05 -1.57 -12.89
C SER A 197 -3.62 -1.03 -12.98
N GLU A 198 -3.43 0.24 -12.61
CA GLU A 198 -2.11 0.86 -12.48
C GLU A 198 -1.17 0.04 -11.58
N LEU A 199 -1.66 -0.54 -10.47
CA LEU A 199 -0.87 -1.43 -9.62
C LEU A 199 -0.31 -2.64 -10.39
N PHE A 200 -1.13 -3.30 -11.21
CA PHE A 200 -0.65 -4.43 -12.00
C PHE A 200 0.34 -3.96 -13.07
N ILE A 201 0.05 -2.85 -13.74
CA ILE A 201 0.91 -2.31 -14.78
C ILE A 201 2.29 -1.98 -14.20
N GLY A 202 2.37 -1.24 -13.09
CA GLY A 202 3.65 -0.90 -12.47
C GLY A 202 4.45 -2.09 -12.00
N GLU A 203 3.81 -3.10 -11.42
CA GLU A 203 4.52 -4.31 -10.98
C GLU A 203 5.03 -5.14 -12.15
N TRP A 204 4.25 -5.27 -13.24
CA TRP A 204 4.75 -5.91 -14.47
C TRP A 204 5.80 -5.06 -15.18
N GLY A 205 5.71 -3.74 -15.12
CA GLY A 205 6.73 -2.80 -15.59
C GLY A 205 8.06 -2.96 -14.82
N ILE A 206 8.01 -3.17 -13.50
CA ILE A 206 9.19 -3.55 -12.71
C ILE A 206 9.77 -4.88 -13.18
N CYS A 207 8.93 -5.88 -13.48
CA CYS A 207 9.41 -7.16 -14.02
C CYS A 207 10.08 -6.98 -15.39
N ALA A 208 9.49 -6.19 -16.29
CA ALA A 208 10.06 -5.85 -17.60
C ALA A 208 11.40 -5.12 -17.45
N GLY A 209 11.46 -4.15 -16.54
CA GLY A 209 12.67 -3.48 -16.10
C GLY A 209 13.75 -4.45 -15.67
N VAL A 210 13.48 -5.35 -14.73
CA VAL A 210 14.47 -6.35 -14.30
C VAL A 210 14.97 -7.20 -15.48
N LEU A 211 14.12 -7.49 -16.46
CA LEU A 211 14.47 -8.24 -17.66
C LEU A 211 15.19 -7.43 -18.75
N GLY A 212 15.40 -6.12 -18.58
CA GLY A 212 16.19 -5.29 -19.49
C GLY A 212 15.41 -4.20 -20.22
N ASP A 213 14.10 -4.09 -20.03
CA ASP A 213 13.25 -3.03 -20.56
C ASP A 213 13.23 -1.84 -19.58
N SER A 214 14.31 -1.06 -19.56
CA SER A 214 14.47 0.05 -18.62
C SER A 214 13.44 1.17 -18.80
N GLU A 215 12.90 1.34 -20.01
CA GLU A 215 11.81 2.29 -20.29
C GLU A 215 10.55 1.96 -19.47
N SER A 216 10.22 0.66 -19.33
CA SER A 216 9.09 0.21 -18.51
C SER A 216 9.20 0.55 -17.01
N LEU A 217 10.37 0.96 -16.52
CA LEU A 217 10.55 1.48 -15.16
C LEU A 217 10.24 2.98 -15.04
N GLY A 218 10.34 3.73 -16.15
CA GLY A 218 10.38 5.19 -16.16
C GLY A 218 9.03 5.90 -16.34
N ASN A 219 7.95 5.18 -16.65
CA ASN A 219 6.68 5.79 -17.10
C ASN A 219 5.81 6.45 -16.02
N GLY A 220 6.25 6.53 -14.75
CA GLY A 220 5.81 7.50 -13.73
C GLY A 220 4.31 7.68 -13.42
N ASN A 221 3.40 6.91 -14.03
CA ASN A 221 1.95 7.06 -13.93
C ASN A 221 1.27 5.77 -13.43
N GLU A 222 2.03 4.74 -13.08
CA GLU A 222 1.52 3.38 -12.87
C GLU A 222 2.07 2.75 -11.59
N GLY A 223 2.54 3.56 -10.63
CA GLY A 223 3.07 3.07 -9.37
C GLY A 223 2.00 2.68 -8.35
N GLY A 224 1.60 1.40 -8.29
CA GLY A 224 0.65 0.95 -7.25
C GLY A 224 1.15 1.15 -5.81
N PHE A 225 2.47 1.18 -5.59
CA PHE A 225 3.09 1.52 -4.31
C PHE A 225 4.08 2.69 -4.46
N LYS A 226 3.78 3.82 -3.79
CA LYS A 226 4.52 5.09 -3.86
C LYS A 226 6.05 4.95 -3.79
N ALA A 227 6.54 4.17 -2.82
CA ALA A 227 7.98 4.00 -2.61
C ALA A 227 8.65 3.18 -3.74
N ARG A 228 7.93 2.22 -4.32
CA ARG A 228 8.43 1.39 -5.42
C ARG A 228 8.47 2.17 -6.72
N GLU A 229 7.50 3.07 -6.93
CA GLU A 229 7.47 3.97 -8.08
C GLU A 229 8.68 4.89 -8.12
N PHE A 230 8.97 5.59 -7.01
CA PHE A 230 10.16 6.44 -6.92
C PHE A 230 11.44 5.63 -7.19
N GLN A 231 11.53 4.42 -6.61
CA GLN A 231 12.65 3.52 -6.85
C GLN A 231 12.79 3.10 -8.31
N ALA A 232 11.69 2.78 -8.98
CA ALA A 232 11.69 2.36 -10.37
C ALA A 232 12.18 3.49 -11.29
N VAL A 233 11.62 4.70 -11.14
CA VAL A 233 12.04 5.88 -11.90
C VAL A 233 13.51 6.21 -11.63
N PHE A 234 13.96 6.11 -10.38
CA PHE A 234 15.35 6.35 -10.04
C PHE A 234 16.30 5.32 -10.69
N LEU A 235 15.93 4.03 -10.64
CA LEU A 235 16.70 2.98 -11.30
C LEU A 235 16.72 3.19 -12.82
N ALA A 236 15.59 3.54 -13.45
CA ALA A 236 15.52 3.86 -14.87
C ALA A 236 16.55 4.94 -15.25
N ALA A 237 16.61 6.02 -14.47
CA ALA A 237 17.59 7.09 -14.67
C ALA A 237 19.04 6.59 -14.48
N GLN A 238 19.32 5.73 -13.50
CA GLN A 238 20.64 5.10 -13.34
C GLN A 238 21.02 4.19 -14.51
N LEU A 239 20.04 3.52 -15.12
CA LEU A 239 20.23 2.62 -16.27
C LEU A 239 20.39 3.37 -17.60
N GLY A 240 20.20 4.69 -17.61
CA GLY A 240 20.42 5.54 -18.78
C GLY A 240 19.17 6.10 -19.42
N GLU A 241 17.98 5.86 -18.86
CA GLU A 241 16.73 6.44 -19.38
C GLU A 241 16.69 7.93 -19.08
N VAL A 242 17.03 8.75 -20.07
CA VAL A 242 17.13 10.20 -19.91
C VAL A 242 15.78 10.80 -19.49
N GLU A 243 14.67 10.34 -20.06
CA GLU A 243 13.34 10.86 -19.72
C GLU A 243 12.95 10.53 -18.27
N ALA A 244 13.49 9.46 -17.68
CA ALA A 244 13.27 9.18 -16.27
C ALA A 244 13.85 10.27 -15.36
N LEU A 245 14.88 11.03 -15.79
CA LEU A 245 15.33 12.21 -15.04
C LEU A 245 14.29 13.32 -15.02
N HIS A 246 13.56 13.52 -16.11
CA HIS A 246 12.49 14.51 -16.18
C HIS A 246 11.34 14.13 -15.25
N VAL A 247 10.90 12.87 -15.30
CA VAL A 247 9.90 12.31 -14.36
C VAL A 247 10.39 12.42 -12.90
N LEU A 248 11.64 12.06 -12.64
CA LEU A 248 12.23 12.14 -11.29
C LEU A 248 12.30 13.59 -10.79
N ALA A 249 12.55 14.57 -11.65
CA ALA A 249 12.47 15.98 -11.27
C ALA A 249 11.05 16.32 -10.83
N ASP A 250 10.06 15.98 -11.65
CA ASP A 250 8.64 16.27 -11.39
C ASP A 250 8.13 15.64 -10.09
N CYS A 251 8.69 14.50 -9.65
CA CYS A 251 8.45 13.93 -8.32
C CYS A 251 8.65 14.96 -7.18
N PHE A 252 9.61 15.86 -7.29
CA PHE A 252 9.92 16.86 -6.25
C PHE A 252 9.12 18.17 -6.38
N LYS A 253 8.30 18.33 -7.42
CA LYS A 253 7.54 19.57 -7.65
C LYS A 253 6.04 19.34 -7.83
N TYR A 254 5.66 18.33 -8.60
CA TYR A 254 4.29 18.05 -9.03
C TYR A 254 3.72 16.75 -8.43
N TYR A 255 4.51 15.67 -8.37
CA TYR A 255 4.03 14.33 -7.98
C TYR A 255 4.42 13.89 -6.56
N THR A 256 4.77 14.84 -5.71
CA THR A 256 5.30 14.62 -4.34
C THR A 256 4.46 13.64 -3.53
N TYR A 257 3.13 13.82 -3.54
CA TYR A 257 2.18 12.96 -2.84
C TYR A 257 2.05 11.56 -3.44
N THR A 258 2.21 11.41 -4.76
CA THR A 258 2.10 10.13 -5.47
C THR A 258 3.29 9.23 -5.15
N VAL A 259 4.49 9.80 -5.08
CA VAL A 259 5.74 9.04 -4.91
C VAL A 259 6.34 9.11 -3.50
N GLY A 260 5.64 9.74 -2.55
CA GLY A 260 6.02 9.75 -1.13
C GLY A 260 7.21 10.64 -0.78
N VAL A 261 7.52 11.65 -1.61
CA VAL A 261 8.59 12.62 -1.37
C VAL A 261 8.04 13.99 -0.98
N ASN A 262 8.84 14.81 -0.30
CA ASN A 262 8.47 16.20 0.00
C ASN A 262 8.78 17.11 -1.19
N LYS A 263 7.98 18.18 -1.34
CA LYS A 263 8.27 19.23 -2.32
C LYS A 263 9.65 19.84 -2.04
N ASN A 264 10.52 19.83 -3.05
CA ASN A 264 11.87 20.37 -2.97
C ASN A 264 12.28 20.96 -4.31
N LEU A 265 12.22 22.30 -4.42
CA LEU A 265 12.52 23.00 -5.67
C LEU A 265 14.01 22.95 -6.02
N ASP A 266 14.91 22.93 -5.03
CA ASP A 266 16.34 22.83 -5.26
C ASP A 266 16.70 21.48 -5.89
N THR A 267 16.11 20.39 -5.39
CA THR A 267 16.29 19.05 -5.96
C THR A 267 15.68 18.97 -7.37
N TYR A 268 14.48 19.51 -7.57
CA TYR A 268 13.86 19.62 -8.90
C TYR A 268 14.80 20.31 -9.91
N GLU A 269 15.33 21.50 -9.58
CA GLU A 269 16.23 22.24 -10.48
C GLU A 269 17.55 21.50 -10.72
N LYS A 270 18.07 20.82 -9.69
CA LYS A 270 19.29 20.01 -9.80
C LYS A 270 19.10 18.87 -10.79
N ILE A 271 18.00 18.12 -10.68
CA ILE A 271 17.69 17.01 -11.59
C ILE A 271 17.38 17.53 -12.99
N LEU A 272 16.68 18.66 -13.13
CA LEU A 272 16.40 19.26 -14.43
C LEU A 272 17.67 19.68 -15.18
N LYS A 273 18.72 20.09 -14.47
CA LYS A 273 20.05 20.33 -15.06
C LYS A 273 20.70 19.03 -15.55
N LEU A 274 20.55 17.93 -14.80
CA LEU A 274 21.01 16.61 -15.25
C LEU A 274 20.24 16.15 -16.48
N TYR A 275 18.91 16.32 -16.53
CA TYR A 275 18.12 15.97 -17.71
C TYR A 275 18.60 16.68 -18.98
N LYS A 276 18.93 17.98 -18.88
CA LYS A 276 19.42 18.77 -20.01
C LYS A 276 20.82 18.38 -20.48
N ASN A 277 21.65 17.85 -19.57
CA ASN A 277 23.02 17.43 -19.86
C ASN A 277 23.39 16.21 -19.00
N PRO A 278 22.90 15.01 -19.38
CA PRO A 278 23.01 13.83 -18.54
C PRO A 278 24.45 13.31 -18.54
N PRO A 279 25.10 13.18 -17.36
CA PRO A 279 26.46 12.65 -17.26
C PRO A 279 26.48 11.12 -17.36
N LEU A 280 26.14 10.59 -18.54
CA LEU A 280 26.20 9.14 -18.80
C LEU A 280 27.66 8.67 -18.94
N ASP A 281 27.95 7.47 -18.43
CA ASP A 281 29.24 6.80 -18.59
C ASP A 281 29.40 6.19 -19.99
N GLU A 282 30.54 5.54 -20.26
CA GLU A 282 30.84 4.92 -21.56
C GLU A 282 29.84 3.80 -21.97
N TYR A 283 29.06 3.28 -21.02
CA TYR A 283 28.01 2.26 -21.25
C TYR A 283 26.61 2.89 -21.39
N GLY A 284 26.51 4.21 -21.26
CA GLY A 284 25.26 4.96 -21.31
C GLY A 284 24.50 4.95 -19.98
N MET A 285 25.16 4.72 -18.84
CA MET A 285 24.53 4.61 -17.51
C MET A 285 24.92 5.77 -16.58
N MET A 286 24.12 6.02 -15.54
CA MET A 286 24.38 7.02 -14.50
C MET A 286 24.40 6.37 -13.10
N PRO A 287 25.41 5.53 -12.79
CA PRO A 287 25.42 4.72 -11.58
C PRO A 287 25.36 5.53 -10.29
N TYR A 288 26.05 6.66 -10.24
CA TYR A 288 26.22 7.48 -9.04
C TYR A 288 25.16 8.58 -8.88
N LEU A 289 23.97 8.41 -9.47
CA LEU A 289 22.88 9.38 -9.39
C LEU A 289 22.56 9.77 -7.94
N ASP A 290 22.61 8.82 -7.00
CA ASP A 290 22.36 9.00 -5.57
C ASP A 290 23.38 9.92 -4.89
N GLU A 291 24.62 9.96 -5.36
CA GLU A 291 25.63 10.92 -4.89
C GLU A 291 25.38 12.33 -5.43
N ILE A 292 24.74 12.44 -6.59
CA ILE A 292 24.39 13.72 -7.19
C ILE A 292 23.12 14.25 -6.55
N VAL A 293 22.01 13.52 -6.55
CA VAL A 293 20.70 14.05 -6.13
C VAL A 293 20.47 13.92 -4.63
N GLY A 294 21.15 12.98 -3.97
CA GLY A 294 20.94 12.62 -2.57
C GLY A 294 20.17 11.30 -2.44
N SER A 295 20.32 10.62 -1.30
CA SER A 295 19.58 9.40 -1.01
C SER A 295 18.19 9.74 -0.46
N TYR A 296 17.16 9.45 -1.25
CA TYR A 296 15.75 9.60 -0.89
C TYR A 296 15.07 8.26 -0.59
N PHE A 297 15.84 7.17 -0.54
CA PHE A 297 15.35 5.81 -0.30
C PHE A 297 15.04 5.49 1.17
N VAL A 298 14.99 6.50 2.03
CA VAL A 298 14.66 6.31 3.45
C VAL A 298 13.14 6.41 3.58
N MET A 299 12.48 5.26 3.69
CA MET A 299 11.09 5.22 4.17
C MET A 299 11.07 5.71 5.62
N ASP A 300 10.70 6.97 5.82
CA ASP A 300 10.41 7.53 7.13
C ASP A 300 8.97 7.12 7.52
N PHE A 301 8.86 6.10 8.37
CA PHE A 301 7.58 5.67 8.94
C PHE A 301 7.19 6.49 10.19
N ASN A 302 7.91 7.56 10.52
CA ASN A 302 7.50 8.49 11.57
C ASN A 302 6.80 9.72 11.00
N ARG A 303 5.47 9.64 10.91
CA ARG A 303 4.59 10.75 11.24
C ARG A 303 3.28 10.26 11.83
#